data_AF-A0A968KR17-F1
#
_entry.id   AF-A0A968KR17-F1
#
_cell.length_a   1.000
_cell.length_b   1.000
_cell.length_c   1.000
_cell.angle_alpha   90.00
_cell.angle_beta   90.00
_cell.angle_gamma   90.00
#
_symmetry.space_group_name_H-M   'P 1'
#
loop_
_entity.id
_entity.type
_entity.pdbx_description
1 polymer ?
#
loop_
_entity_poly.entity_id
_entity_poly.type
_entity_poly.pdbx_seq_one_letter_code
_entity_poly.pdbx_strand_id
1 'polypeptide(L)'
;MKEFTFQGQVSGLMWAIIRAIGIMMGSMILATIVSNMVDNRLVNIGLTLFVLAIMVFAMPFVVNSIIKYLVEHTKLDGKNLGYRGSAMGILSLVIIAMVVWSLLTLAFVGVVFWIHASNLSGGWIYGLLSLLYIGMITFFFSWVVLQLYHWSLRQTSISEK
;
A
#
# COMPACT_ATOMS: atom_id res chain seq x y z
N MET A 1 -8.92 7.81 31.99
CA MET A 1 -8.54 7.42 30.60
C MET A 1 -8.32 5.92 30.60
N LYS A 2 -8.84 5.17 29.62
CA LYS A 2 -8.61 3.72 29.55
C LYS A 2 -7.12 3.47 29.26
N GLU A 3 -6.48 2.61 30.03
CA GLU A 3 -5.07 2.29 29.83
C GLU A 3 -4.88 1.43 28.58
N PHE A 4 -4.06 1.92 27.65
CA PHE A 4 -3.59 1.18 26.50
C PHE A 4 -2.18 0.67 26.80
N THR A 5 -1.99 -0.64 26.78
CA THR A 5 -0.67 -1.25 26.99
C THR A 5 -0.34 -2.22 25.86
N PHE A 6 0.77 -1.98 25.17
CA PHE A 6 1.29 -2.88 24.14
C PHE A 6 2.28 -3.86 24.78
N GLN A 7 2.05 -5.16 24.61
CA GLN A 7 2.87 -6.24 25.17
C GLN A 7 3.60 -7.06 24.09
N GLY A 8 3.66 -6.56 22.85
CA GLY A 8 4.34 -7.24 21.76
C GLY A 8 5.86 -7.10 21.82
N GLN A 9 6.56 -8.12 21.35
CA GLN A 9 8.01 -8.07 21.14
C GLN A 9 8.32 -7.51 19.75
N VAL A 10 9.23 -6.52 19.69
CA VAL A 10 9.68 -5.91 18.42
C VAL A 10 10.20 -6.95 17.43
N SER A 11 10.74 -8.08 17.91
CA SER A 11 11.23 -9.20 17.09
C SER A 11 10.17 -9.82 16.18
N GLY A 12 8.92 -9.97 16.62
CA GLY A 12 7.85 -10.59 15.84
C GLY A 12 7.39 -9.70 14.68
N LEU A 13 7.23 -8.40 14.94
CA LEU A 13 6.95 -7.39 13.93
C LEU A 13 8.09 -7.30 12.90
N MET A 14 9.34 -7.31 13.38
CA MET A 14 10.53 -7.27 12.54
C MET A 14 10.59 -8.46 11.57
N TRP A 15 10.29 -9.68 12.03
CA TRP A 15 10.25 -10.86 11.14
C TRP A 15 9.15 -10.79 10.09
N ALA A 16 7.97 -10.25 10.41
CA ALA A 16 6.90 -10.04 9.43
C ALA A 16 7.31 -9.04 8.34
N ILE A 17 7.98 -7.95 8.74
CA ILE A 17 8.54 -6.94 7.82
C ILE A 17 9.66 -7.54 6.96
N ILE A 18 10.58 -8.31 7.55
CA ILE A 18 11.67 -8.97 6.82
C ILE A 18 11.12 -9.93 5.74
N ARG A 19 10.10 -10.74 6.06
CA ARG A 19 9.47 -11.63 5.07
C ARG A 19 8.82 -10.84 3.93
N ALA A 20 8.18 -9.71 4.24
CA ALA A 20 7.58 -8.84 3.25
C ALA A 20 8.61 -8.25 2.28
N ILE A 21 9.68 -7.67 2.84
CA ILE A 21 10.80 -7.12 2.07
C ILE A 21 11.45 -8.21 1.23
N GLY A 22 11.67 -9.40 1.80
CA GLY A 22 12.24 -10.54 1.09
C GLY A 22 11.43 -10.99 -0.12
N ILE A 23 10.10 -11.08 0.00
CA ILE A 23 9.21 -11.44 -1.12
C ILE A 23 9.24 -10.34 -2.21
N MET A 24 9.11 -9.07 -1.80
CA MET A 24 9.12 -7.94 -2.74
C MET A 24 10.46 -7.83 -3.46
N MET A 25 11.58 -7.75 -2.74
CA MET A 25 12.91 -7.64 -3.32
C MET A 25 13.30 -8.88 -4.11
N GLY A 26 13.00 -10.09 -3.60
CA GLY A 26 13.30 -11.34 -4.30
C GLY A 26 12.60 -11.42 -5.66
N SER A 27 11.32 -11.03 -5.72
CA SER A 27 10.56 -10.99 -6.98
C SER A 27 11.12 -9.96 -7.97
N MET A 28 11.53 -8.79 -7.49
CA MET A 28 12.15 -7.75 -8.32
C MET A 28 13.54 -8.14 -8.86
N ILE A 29 14.37 -8.78 -8.03
CA ILE A 29 15.70 -9.26 -8.43
C ILE A 29 15.56 -10.34 -9.49
N LEU A 30 14.69 -11.33 -9.27
CA LEU A 30 14.43 -12.38 -10.26
C LEU A 30 13.92 -11.81 -11.58
N ALA A 31 12.98 -10.87 -11.55
CA ALA A 31 12.47 -10.23 -12.75
C ALA A 31 13.54 -9.44 -13.50
N THR A 32 14.42 -8.73 -12.77
CA THR A 32 15.56 -8.01 -13.36
C THR A 32 16.54 -8.98 -14.04
N ILE A 33 16.88 -10.09 -13.39
CA ILE A 33 17.77 -11.11 -13.96
C ILE A 33 17.18 -11.66 -15.24
N VAL A 34 15.91 -12.08 -15.23
CA VAL A 34 15.26 -12.65 -16.42
C VAL A 34 15.13 -11.60 -17.53
N SER A 35 14.82 -10.33 -17.18
CA SER A 35 14.74 -9.24 -18.15
C SER A 35 16.07 -8.93 -18.84
N ASN A 36 17.20 -9.17 -18.17
CA ASN A 36 18.54 -8.97 -18.74
C ASN A 36 19.02 -10.19 -19.55
N MET A 37 18.38 -11.35 -19.40
CA MET A 37 18.68 -12.56 -20.16
C MET A 37 17.82 -12.71 -21.42
N VAL A 38 16.73 -11.94 -21.53
CA VAL A 38 15.75 -12.08 -22.61
C VAL A 38 15.55 -10.75 -23.34
N ASP A 39 16.08 -10.67 -24.56
CA ASP A 39 15.89 -9.53 -25.48
C ASP A 39 14.52 -9.56 -26.18
N ASN A 40 13.45 -9.84 -25.42
CA ASN A 40 12.08 -9.82 -25.94
C ASN A 40 11.21 -8.88 -25.11
N ARG A 41 10.73 -7.81 -25.75
CA ARG A 41 9.87 -6.80 -25.11
C ARG A 41 8.58 -7.40 -24.51
N LEU A 42 8.00 -8.42 -25.12
CA LEU A 42 6.81 -9.08 -24.59
C LEU A 42 7.10 -9.82 -23.28
N VAL A 43 8.26 -10.46 -23.18
CA VAL A 43 8.70 -11.15 -21.96
C VAL A 43 8.95 -10.14 -20.84
N ASN A 44 9.57 -9.00 -21.16
CA ASN A 44 9.85 -7.96 -20.16
C ASN A 44 8.56 -7.28 -19.65
N ILE A 45 7.59 -7.03 -20.54
CA ILE A 45 6.26 -6.55 -20.14
C ILE A 45 5.54 -7.60 -19.28
N GLY A 46 5.57 -8.87 -19.68
CA GLY A 46 4.97 -9.97 -18.93
C GLY A 46 5.55 -10.11 -17.51
N LEU A 47 6.88 -10.04 -17.38
CA LEU A 47 7.57 -10.07 -16.09
C LEU A 47 7.22 -8.88 -15.21
N THR A 48 7.13 -7.68 -15.79
CA THR A 48 6.75 -6.46 -15.07
C THR A 48 5.33 -6.59 -14.49
N LEU A 49 4.38 -7.08 -15.29
CA LEU A 49 3.01 -7.33 -14.85
C LEU A 49 2.93 -8.45 -13.80
N PHE A 50 3.77 -9.48 -13.92
CA PHE A 50 3.85 -10.57 -12.96
C PHE A 50 4.37 -10.10 -11.59
N VAL A 51 5.44 -9.31 -11.56
CA VAL A 51 5.95 -8.70 -10.31
C VAL A 51 4.89 -7.79 -9.69
N LEU A 52 4.23 -6.96 -10.51
CA LEU A 52 3.15 -6.11 -10.04
C LEU A 52 2.02 -6.93 -9.41
N ALA A 53 1.59 -8.02 -10.06
CA ALA A 53 0.57 -8.91 -9.52
C ALA A 53 1.01 -9.51 -8.17
N ILE A 54 2.25 -10.02 -8.08
CA ILE A 54 2.79 -10.53 -6.81
C ILE A 54 2.72 -9.46 -5.72
N MET A 55 3.15 -8.23 -6.00
CA MET A 55 3.12 -7.14 -5.02
C MET A 55 1.69 -6.82 -4.57
N VAL A 56 0.74 -6.74 -5.52
CA VAL A 56 -0.68 -6.46 -5.25
C VAL A 56 -1.32 -7.55 -4.40
N PHE A 57 -0.99 -8.82 -4.63
CA PHE A 57 -1.53 -9.93 -3.85
C PHE A 57 -0.80 -10.16 -2.53
N ALA A 58 0.53 -9.97 -2.47
CA ALA A 58 1.33 -10.23 -1.27
C ALA A 58 1.21 -9.13 -0.20
N MET A 59 1.15 -7.85 -0.60
CA MET A 59 1.04 -6.71 0.32
C MET A 59 -0.15 -6.84 1.30
N PRO A 60 -1.38 -7.20 0.87
CA PRO A 60 -2.49 -7.44 1.76
C PRO A 60 -2.22 -8.47 2.87
N PHE A 61 -1.53 -9.57 2.57
CA PHE A 61 -1.21 -10.60 3.57
C PHE A 61 -0.20 -10.09 4.60
N VAL A 62 0.80 -9.34 4.14
CA VAL A 62 1.80 -8.71 5.01
C VAL A 62 1.14 -7.72 5.95
N VAL A 63 0.37 -6.78 5.39
CA VAL A 63 -0.31 -5.74 6.17
C VAL A 63 -1.29 -6.37 7.16
N ASN A 64 -2.04 -7.39 6.75
CA ASN A 64 -2.95 -8.12 7.65
C ASN A 64 -2.20 -8.77 8.81
N SER A 65 -1.03 -9.35 8.55
CA SER A 65 -0.21 -9.98 9.58
C SER A 65 0.34 -8.96 10.58
N ILE A 66 0.77 -7.79 10.10
CA ILE A 66 1.22 -6.67 10.93
C ILE A 66 0.08 -6.16 11.81
N ILE A 67 -1.09 -5.89 11.22
CA ILE A 67 -2.26 -5.41 11.96
C ILE A 67 -2.68 -6.44 13.02
N LYS A 68 -2.79 -7.71 12.63
CA LYS A 68 -3.12 -8.79 13.56
C LYS A 68 -2.16 -8.84 14.74
N TYR A 69 -0.84 -8.78 14.46
CA TYR A 69 0.18 -8.78 15.49
C TYR A 69 0.01 -7.60 16.45
N LEU A 70 -0.17 -6.39 15.92
CA LEU A 70 -0.36 -5.19 16.73
C LEU A 70 -1.61 -5.27 17.60
N VAL A 71 -2.74 -5.71 17.04
CA VAL A 71 -4.02 -5.80 17.75
C VAL A 71 -3.97 -6.85 18.85
N GLU A 72 -3.56 -8.09 18.53
CA GLU A 72 -3.56 -9.20 19.50
C GLU A 72 -2.57 -9.01 20.66
N HIS A 73 -1.56 -8.16 20.47
CA HIS A 73 -0.59 -7.80 21.52
C HIS A 73 -0.89 -6.45 22.19
N THR A 74 -2.03 -5.82 21.86
CA THR A 74 -2.50 -4.61 22.54
C THR A 74 -3.59 -4.98 23.55
N LYS A 75 -3.45 -4.47 24.78
CA LYS A 75 -4.48 -4.53 25.81
C LYS A 75 -5.18 -3.19 25.94
N LEU A 76 -6.49 -3.26 26.08
CA LEU A 76 -7.35 -2.13 26.41
C LEU A 76 -8.01 -2.42 27.76
N ASP A 77 -7.70 -1.62 28.78
CA ASP A 77 -8.31 -1.75 30.10
C ASP A 77 -8.11 -3.16 30.72
N GLY A 78 -6.89 -3.69 30.57
CA GLY A 78 -6.51 -5.03 31.01
C GLY A 78 -7.05 -6.18 30.14
N LYS A 79 -7.99 -5.93 29.22
CA LYS A 79 -8.57 -6.93 28.33
C LYS A 79 -7.76 -7.07 27.04
N ASN A 80 -7.60 -8.30 26.57
CA ASN A 80 -6.97 -8.58 25.29
C ASN A 80 -7.90 -8.18 24.15
N LEU A 81 -7.33 -7.67 23.06
CA LEU A 81 -8.06 -7.43 21.83
C LEU A 81 -7.97 -8.65 20.92
N GLY A 82 -9.08 -8.97 20.25
CA GLY A 82 -9.17 -9.99 19.22
C GLY A 82 -9.23 -9.32 17.85
N TYR A 83 -8.56 -9.94 16.87
CA TYR A 83 -8.57 -9.50 15.49
C TYR A 83 -9.28 -10.52 14.60
N ARG A 84 -10.33 -10.09 13.90
CA ARG A 84 -11.13 -10.93 12.98
C ARG A 84 -10.91 -10.61 11.50
N GLY A 85 -9.96 -9.73 11.20
CA GLY A 85 -9.71 -9.28 9.83
C GLY A 85 -9.04 -10.35 8.96
N SER A 86 -9.36 -10.31 7.67
CA SER A 86 -8.79 -11.20 6.65
C SER A 86 -7.99 -10.42 5.62
N ALA A 87 -6.95 -11.04 5.06
CA ALA A 87 -6.16 -10.44 3.99
C ALA A 87 -6.99 -10.10 2.74
N MET A 88 -8.08 -10.85 2.47
CA MET A 88 -9.02 -10.54 1.39
C MET A 88 -9.74 -9.20 1.59
N GLY A 89 -10.04 -8.83 2.83
CA GLY A 89 -10.60 -7.52 3.15
C GLY A 89 -9.62 -6.37 2.92
N ILE A 90 -8.32 -6.61 3.05
CA ILE A 90 -7.28 -5.64 2.70
C ILE A 90 -7.03 -5.61 1.19
N LEU A 91 -7.10 -6.77 0.52
CA LEU A 91 -6.97 -6.86 -0.94
C LEU A 91 -8.04 -6.02 -1.64
N SER A 92 -9.29 -6.06 -1.19
CA SER A 92 -10.34 -5.21 -1.77
C SER A 92 -10.04 -3.72 -1.59
N LEU A 93 -9.51 -3.31 -0.44
CA LEU A 93 -9.05 -1.93 -0.22
C LEU A 93 -7.90 -1.55 -1.14
N VAL A 94 -6.94 -2.45 -1.37
CA VAL A 94 -5.82 -2.23 -2.30
C VAL A 94 -6.33 -2.09 -3.73
N ILE A 95 -7.27 -2.94 -4.18
CA ILE A 95 -7.86 -2.83 -5.52
C ILE A 95 -8.62 -1.52 -5.68
N ILE A 96 -9.44 -1.13 -4.70
CA ILE A 96 -10.16 0.15 -4.72
C ILE A 96 -9.17 1.31 -4.78
N ALA A 97 -8.11 1.27 -3.96
CA ALA A 97 -7.06 2.28 -3.96
C ALA A 97 -6.37 2.37 -5.34
N MET A 98 -6.04 1.23 -5.97
CA MET A 98 -5.46 1.21 -7.32
C MET A 98 -6.38 1.86 -8.35
N VAL A 99 -7.67 1.52 -8.35
CA VAL A 99 -8.65 2.12 -9.27
C VAL A 99 -8.76 3.63 -9.06
N VAL A 100 -8.90 4.07 -7.81
CA VAL A 100 -8.99 5.51 -7.48
C VAL A 100 -7.70 6.23 -7.88
N TRP A 101 -6.53 5.66 -7.62
CA TRP A 101 -5.24 6.22 -8.02
C TRP A 101 -5.10 6.35 -9.54
N SER A 102 -5.50 5.32 -10.29
CA SER A 102 -5.49 5.35 -11.75
C SER A 102 -6.40 6.44 -12.29
N LEU A 103 -7.62 6.59 -11.76
CA LEU A 103 -8.55 7.65 -12.18
C LEU A 103 -8.01 9.04 -11.86
N LEU A 104 -7.47 9.25 -10.67
CA LEU A 104 -6.86 10.53 -10.27
C LEU A 104 -5.67 10.89 -11.16
N THR A 105 -4.80 9.92 -11.45
CA THR A 105 -3.64 10.12 -12.30
C THR A 105 -4.05 10.42 -13.74
N LEU A 106 -5.03 9.71 -14.30
CA LEU A 106 -5.56 9.98 -15.63
C LEU A 106 -6.17 11.38 -15.74
N ALA A 107 -6.95 11.80 -14.72
CA ALA A 107 -7.51 13.14 -14.67
C ALA A 107 -6.41 14.21 -14.60
N PHE A 108 -5.41 14.01 -13.74
CA PHE A 108 -4.26 14.92 -13.61
C PHE A 108 -3.48 15.03 -14.94
N VAL A 109 -3.15 13.89 -15.56
CA VAL A 109 -2.47 13.85 -16.86
C VAL A 109 -3.29 14.56 -17.94
N GLY A 110 -4.60 14.35 -17.98
CA GLY A 110 -5.50 15.06 -18.90
C GLY A 110 -5.44 16.58 -18.74
N VAL A 111 -5.41 17.09 -17.50
CA VAL A 111 -5.23 18.52 -17.21
C VAL A 111 -3.87 19.02 -17.69
N VAL A 112 -2.79 18.27 -17.46
CA VAL A 112 -1.44 18.63 -17.93
C VAL A 112 -1.40 18.74 -19.46
N PHE A 113 -1.99 17.77 -20.17
CA PHE A 113 -2.06 17.79 -21.63
C PHE A 113 -2.89 18.97 -22.16
N TRP A 114 -4.03 19.27 -21.53
CA TRP A 114 -4.86 20.41 -21.90
C TRP A 114 -4.12 21.74 -21.72
N ILE A 115 -3.43 21.92 -20.58
CA ILE A 115 -2.61 23.12 -20.32
C ILE A 115 -1.51 23.27 -21.38
N HIS A 116 -0.80 22.18 -21.70
CA HIS A 116 0.22 22.19 -22.74
C HIS A 116 -0.35 22.58 -24.11
N ALA A 117 -1.51 22.03 -24.50
CA ALA A 117 -2.16 22.32 -25.77
C ALA A 117 -2.74 23.75 -25.85
N SER A 118 -3.11 24.35 -24.71
CA SER A 118 -3.73 25.67 -24.62
C SER A 118 -2.76 26.86 -24.69
N ASN A 119 -1.47 26.63 -24.97
CA ASN A 119 -0.40 27.65 -24.96
C ASN A 119 -0.20 28.37 -23.61
N LEU A 120 -0.80 27.85 -22.53
CA LEU A 120 -0.52 28.25 -21.14
C LEU A 120 0.79 27.60 -20.64
N SER A 121 1.79 27.38 -21.49
CA SER A 121 2.95 26.53 -21.20
C SER A 121 4.15 27.30 -20.62
N GLY A 122 3.89 28.28 -19.75
CA GLY A 122 4.97 28.96 -19.02
C GLY A 122 5.72 27.98 -18.12
N GLY A 123 7.06 28.06 -18.05
CA GLY A 123 7.87 27.13 -17.24
C GLY A 123 7.45 27.05 -15.75
N TRP A 124 6.90 28.14 -15.20
CA TRP A 124 6.37 28.19 -13.83
C TRP A 124 5.11 27.32 -13.64
N ILE A 125 4.32 27.09 -14.69
CA ILE A 125 3.09 26.28 -14.65
C ILE A 125 3.43 24.81 -14.47
N TYR A 126 4.50 24.31 -15.12
CA TYR A 126 4.99 22.95 -14.88
C TYR A 126 5.56 22.75 -13.47
N GLY A 127 6.19 23.79 -12.90
CA GLY A 127 6.61 23.79 -11.49
C GLY A 127 5.42 23.66 -10.53
N LEU A 128 4.37 24.44 -10.75
CA LEU A 128 3.13 24.35 -9.96
C LEU A 128 2.44 23.00 -10.13
N LEU A 129 2.32 22.49 -11.36
CA LEU A 129 1.75 21.16 -11.63
C LEU A 129 2.52 20.06 -10.89
N SER A 130 3.86 20.14 -10.86
CA SER A 130 4.69 19.17 -10.13
C SER A 130 4.42 19.20 -8.62
N LEU A 131 4.28 20.39 -8.02
CA LEU A 131 3.91 20.53 -6.60
C LEU A 131 2.50 19.98 -6.33
N LEU A 132 1.56 20.25 -7.23
CA LEU A 132 0.19 19.73 -7.17
C LEU A 132 0.17 18.20 -7.24
N TYR A 133 1.00 17.60 -8.10
CA TYR A 133 1.16 16.16 -8.20
C TYR A 133 1.71 15.54 -6.90
N ILE A 134 2.74 16.15 -6.30
CA ILE A 134 3.28 15.71 -5.00
C ILE A 134 2.21 15.81 -3.90
N GLY A 135 1.45 16.91 -3.88
CA GLY A 135 0.32 17.09 -2.97
C GLY A 135 -0.74 16.01 -3.15
N MET A 136 -1.10 15.68 -4.39
CA MET A 136 -2.03 14.61 -4.73
C MET A 136 -1.54 13.24 -4.26
N ILE A 137 -0.27 12.90 -4.51
CA ILE A 137 0.36 11.67 -4.02
C ILE A 137 0.25 11.59 -2.49
N THR A 138 0.69 12.64 -1.81
CA THR A 138 0.75 12.67 -0.35
C THR A 138 -0.64 12.50 0.26
N PHE A 139 -1.62 13.26 -0.26
CA PHE A 139 -3.02 13.16 0.16
C PHE A 139 -3.58 11.75 -0.06
N PHE A 140 -3.32 11.16 -1.24
CA PHE A 140 -3.80 9.82 -1.56
C PHE A 140 -3.21 8.76 -0.62
N PHE A 141 -1.90 8.80 -0.35
CA PHE A 141 -1.28 7.87 0.60
C PHE A 141 -1.84 8.04 2.02
N SER A 142 -2.02 9.27 2.49
CA SER A 142 -2.67 9.52 3.79
C SER A 142 -4.10 8.98 3.83
N TRP A 143 -4.86 9.11 2.75
CA TRP A 143 -6.21 8.54 2.63
C TRP A 143 -6.19 7.01 2.71
N VAL A 144 -5.29 6.33 1.99
CA VAL A 144 -5.16 4.87 2.05
C VAL A 144 -4.83 4.40 3.46
N VAL A 145 -3.89 5.04 4.15
CA VAL A 145 -3.52 4.72 5.53
C VAL A 145 -4.72 4.88 6.47
N LEU A 146 -5.49 5.96 6.32
CA LEU A 146 -6.70 6.20 7.11
C LEU A 146 -7.77 5.11 6.86
N GLN A 147 -7.97 4.68 5.61
CA GLN A 147 -8.91 3.60 5.30
C GLN A 147 -8.47 2.27 5.90
N LEU A 148 -7.17 1.94 5.86
CA LEU A 148 -6.62 0.75 6.51
C LEU A 148 -6.81 0.79 8.03
N TYR A 149 -6.62 1.97 8.64
CA TYR A 149 -6.88 2.16 10.07
C TYR A 149 -8.36 2.00 10.44
N HIS A 150 -9.28 2.64 9.72
CA HIS A 150 -10.72 2.46 9.95
C HIS A 150 -11.18 1.03 9.72
N TRP A 151 -10.59 0.35 8.75
CA TRP A 151 -10.85 -1.07 8.52
C TRP A 151 -10.34 -1.92 9.68
N SER A 152 -9.10 -1.71 10.16
CA SER A 152 -8.54 -2.49 11.27
C SER A 152 -9.34 -2.31 12.56
N LEU A 153 -9.79 -1.09 12.87
CA LEU A 153 -10.67 -0.82 14.01
C LEU A 153 -11.98 -1.62 13.93
N ARG A 154 -12.60 -1.67 12.75
CA ARG A 154 -13.85 -2.45 12.54
C ARG A 154 -13.66 -3.95 12.67
N GLN A 155 -12.43 -4.44 12.46
CA GLN A 155 -12.08 -5.86 12.61
C GLN A 155 -11.54 -6.19 14.01
N THR A 156 -11.45 -5.21 14.91
CA THR A 156 -10.96 -5.37 16.27
C THR A 156 -12.13 -5.42 17.25
N SER A 157 -12.16 -6.44 18.11
CA SER A 157 -13.14 -6.57 19.18
C SER A 157 -12.46 -6.85 20.51
N ILE A 158 -13.11 -6.54 21.63
CA ILE A 158 -12.65 -7.03 22.93
C ILE A 158 -12.77 -8.56 22.90
N SER A 159 -11.67 -9.25 23.20
CA SER A 159 -11.65 -10.71 23.27
C SER A 159 -12.30 -11.12 24.60
N GLU A 160 -13.57 -11.50 24.55
CA GLU A 160 -14.21 -12.21 25.67
C GLU A 160 -13.61 -13.62 25.71
N LYS A 161 -12.58 -13.80 26.54
CA LYS A 161 -12.21 -15.10 27.09
C LYS A 161 -12.89 -15.27 28.42
#